data_AF-A0A849II31-F1
#
_entry.id   AF-A0A849II31-F1
#
_cell.length_a   1.000
_cell.length_b   1.000
_cell.length_c   1.000
_cell.angle_alpha   90.00
_cell.angle_beta   90.00
_cell.angle_gamma   90.00
#
_symmetry.space_group_name_H-M   'P 1'
#
loop_
_entity.id
_entity.type
_entity.pdbx_description
1 polymer ?
#
loop_
_entity_poly.entity_id
_entity_poly.type
_entity_poly.pdbx_seq_one_letter_code
_entity_poly.pdbx_strand_id
1 'polypeptide(L)'
;MKTGMIGKRLSSVSMLFYECLVYYGGLLLFAAMSLCWSFVAMPLGLFLPRQAGVQIGRRVIAFGFRSYLAFLEKSGIVECQLDELQSLGAEKSIIVAPNHPSLIDVVLMIAHLPNAVCIIKANLLDQLIF
;
A
#
# COMPACT_ATOMS: atom_id res chain seq x y z
N MET A 1 19.76 -38.37 15.20
CA MET A 1 19.38 -37.60 13.99
C MET A 1 17.91 -37.11 14.01
N LYS A 2 17.37 -36.66 15.16
CA LYS A 2 15.96 -36.18 15.28
C LYS A 2 15.79 -34.83 16.00
N THR A 3 16.84 -34.27 16.61
CA THR A 3 16.75 -33.06 17.45
C THR A 3 16.86 -31.74 16.66
N GLY A 4 17.32 -31.77 15.41
CA GLY A 4 17.51 -30.55 14.58
C GLY A 4 16.27 -30.05 13.81
N MET A 5 15.21 -30.86 13.69
CA MET A 5 13.98 -30.45 12.99
C MET A 5 13.00 -29.66 13.88
N ILE A 6 12.99 -29.92 15.19
CA ILE A 6 12.06 -29.27 16.13
C ILE A 6 12.46 -27.80 16.35
N GLY A 7 13.76 -27.51 16.47
CA GLY A 7 14.26 -26.13 16.62
C GLY A 7 13.99 -25.23 15.41
N LYS A 8 14.19 -25.74 14.18
CA LYS A 8 13.82 -25.01 12.95
C LYS A 8 12.31 -24.84 12.82
N ARG A 9 11.51 -25.83 13.25
CA ARG A 9 10.04 -25.75 13.23
C ARG A 9 9.49 -24.77 14.26
N LEU A 10 10.10 -24.67 15.46
CA LEU A 10 9.75 -23.66 16.46
C LEU A 10 10.08 -22.23 15.99
N SER A 11 11.25 -22.01 15.37
CA SER A 11 11.58 -20.71 14.78
C SER A 11 10.66 -20.36 13.60
N SER A 12 10.25 -21.36 12.80
CA SER A 12 9.27 -21.16 11.73
C SER A 12 7.89 -20.81 12.27
N VAL A 13 7.43 -21.40 13.37
CA VAL A 13 6.12 -21.09 13.96
C VAL A 13 6.09 -19.68 14.56
N SER A 14 7.16 -19.26 15.24
CA SER A 14 7.25 -17.87 15.75
C SER A 14 7.34 -16.84 14.61
N MET A 15 8.02 -17.19 13.52
CA MET A 15 8.12 -16.35 12.33
C MET A 15 6.77 -16.24 11.60
N LEU A 16 6.07 -17.36 11.44
CA LEU A 16 4.70 -17.38 10.89
C LEU A 16 3.74 -16.54 11.75
N PHE A 17 3.83 -16.66 13.07
CA PHE A 17 2.99 -15.88 13.97
C PHE A 17 3.26 -14.38 13.82
N TYR A 18 4.52 -13.98 13.68
CA TYR A 18 4.92 -12.60 13.41
C TYR A 18 4.39 -12.12 12.04
N GLU A 19 4.57 -12.91 10.99
CA GLU A 19 4.06 -12.63 9.65
C GLU A 19 2.53 -12.46 9.65
N CYS A 20 1.80 -13.37 10.31
CA CYS A 20 0.36 -13.25 10.49
C CYS A 20 -0.01 -11.98 11.26
N LEU A 21 0.68 -11.68 12.36
CA LEU A 21 0.39 -10.51 13.19
C LEU A 21 0.58 -9.21 12.39
N VAL A 22 1.65 -9.12 11.62
CA VAL A 22 1.90 -7.98 10.74
C VAL A 22 0.87 -7.91 9.61
N TYR A 23 0.53 -9.04 8.98
CA TYR A 23 -0.46 -9.10 7.92
C TYR A 23 -1.84 -8.63 8.40
N TYR A 24 -2.36 -9.19 9.50
CA TYR A 24 -3.64 -8.79 10.07
C TYR A 24 -3.59 -7.36 10.63
N GLY A 25 -2.48 -6.97 11.25
CA GLY A 25 -2.26 -5.60 11.71
C GLY A 25 -2.27 -4.60 10.57
N GLY A 26 -1.64 -4.93 9.44
CA GLY A 26 -1.66 -4.15 8.21
C GLY A 26 -3.06 -4.02 7.63
N LEU A 27 -3.80 -5.12 7.50
CA LEU A 27 -5.19 -5.09 7.04
C LEU A 27 -6.08 -4.22 7.93
N LEU A 28 -5.92 -4.34 9.26
CA LEU A 28 -6.69 -3.55 10.22
C LEU A 28 -6.33 -2.06 10.12
N LEU A 29 -5.04 -1.73 9.99
CA LEU A 29 -4.58 -0.37 9.75
C LEU A 29 -5.17 0.21 8.46
N PHE A 30 -5.12 -0.54 7.37
CA PHE A 30 -5.67 -0.14 6.07
C PHE A 30 -7.19 0.08 6.14
N ALA A 31 -7.92 -0.84 6.78
CA ALA A 31 -9.35 -0.73 7.01
C ALA A 31 -9.69 0.50 7.87
N ALA A 32 -8.96 0.74 8.96
CA ALA A 32 -9.16 1.90 9.82
C ALA A 32 -8.90 3.21 9.07
N MET A 33 -7.80 3.29 8.31
CA MET A 33 -7.45 4.50 7.54
C MET A 33 -8.49 4.81 6.46
N SER A 34 -8.92 3.80 5.71
CA SER A 34 -9.93 3.96 4.66
C SER A 34 -11.30 4.34 5.23
N LEU A 35 -11.69 3.76 6.37
CA LEU A 35 -12.93 4.10 7.05
C LEU A 35 -12.90 5.52 7.63
N CYS A 36 -11.83 5.88 8.35
CA CYS A 36 -11.63 7.23 8.87
C CYS A 36 -11.67 8.27 7.75
N TRP A 37 -10.96 8.02 6.64
CA TRP A 37 -10.99 8.93 5.50
C TRP A 37 -12.38 9.02 4.87
N SER A 38 -13.11 7.91 4.71
CA SER A 38 -14.46 7.92 4.15
C SER A 38 -15.43 8.78 4.98
N PHE A 39 -15.34 8.68 6.31
CA PHE A 39 -16.11 9.51 7.23
C PHE A 39 -15.78 11.00 7.11
N VAL A 40 -14.53 11.36 6.86
CA VAL A 40 -14.09 12.75 6.66
C VAL A 40 -14.41 13.24 5.24
N ALA A 41 -14.27 12.39 4.23
CA ALA A 41 -14.50 12.74 2.83
C ALA A 41 -15.98 13.04 2.54
N MET A 42 -16.91 12.37 3.21
CA MET A 42 -18.35 12.57 3.04
C MET A 42 -18.79 14.04 3.31
N PRO A 43 -18.48 14.65 4.48
CA PRO A 43 -18.79 16.06 4.70
C PRO A 43 -17.95 16.98 3.82
N LEU A 44 -16.65 16.68 3.61
CA LEU A 44 -15.80 17.51 2.75
C LEU A 44 -16.32 17.61 1.31
N GLY A 45 -16.89 16.52 0.77
CA GLY A 45 -17.49 16.49 -0.56
C GLY A 45 -18.73 17.38 -0.71
N LEU A 46 -19.43 17.67 0.38
CA LEU A 46 -20.58 18.59 0.40
C LEU A 46 -20.13 20.06 0.46
N PHE A 47 -19.01 20.35 1.12
CA PHE A 47 -18.54 21.72 1.35
C PHE A 47 -17.52 22.22 0.32
N LEU A 48 -16.74 21.34 -0.31
CA LEU A 48 -15.64 21.75 -1.19
C LEU A 48 -16.01 21.67 -2.69
N PRO A 49 -15.50 22.61 -3.51
CA PRO A 49 -15.59 22.50 -4.96
C PRO A 49 -14.83 21.26 -5.46
N ARG A 50 -15.42 20.58 -6.45
CA ARG A 50 -14.97 19.28 -6.98
C ARG A 50 -13.46 19.21 -7.28
N GLN A 51 -12.87 20.28 -7.81
CA GLN A 51 -11.44 20.33 -8.15
C GLN A 51 -10.54 20.32 -6.90
N ALA A 52 -10.88 21.10 -5.88
CA ALA A 52 -10.12 21.13 -4.63
C ALA A 52 -10.27 19.82 -3.85
N GLY A 53 -11.48 19.26 -3.81
CA GLY A 53 -11.74 17.96 -3.18
C GLY A 53 -10.91 16.83 -3.78
N VAL A 54 -10.78 16.77 -5.12
CA VAL A 54 -9.94 15.76 -5.79
C VAL A 54 -8.46 15.93 -5.44
N GLN A 55 -7.94 17.16 -5.43
CA GLN A 55 -6.53 17.42 -5.09
C GLN A 55 -6.21 17.05 -3.64
N ILE A 56 -7.09 17.41 -2.70
CA ILE A 56 -6.94 17.07 -1.29
C ILE A 56 -7.04 15.56 -1.10
N GLY A 57 -8.03 14.92 -1.71
CA GLY A 57 -8.20 13.47 -1.65
C GLY A 57 -6.98 12.72 -2.15
N ARG A 58 -6.42 13.12 -3.30
CA ARG A 58 -5.16 12.52 -3.81
C ARG A 58 -4.01 12.66 -2.83
N ARG A 59 -3.82 13.85 -2.24
CA ARG A 59 -2.75 14.09 -1.26
C ARG A 59 -2.94 13.26 0.02
N VAL A 60 -4.15 13.19 0.55
CA VAL A 60 -4.44 12.43 1.77
C VAL A 60 -4.31 10.93 1.53
N ILE A 61 -4.84 10.42 0.42
CA ILE A 61 -4.70 9.00 0.04
C ILE A 61 -3.22 8.66 -0.14
N ALA A 62 -2.45 9.48 -0.86
CA ALA A 62 -1.02 9.26 -1.03
C ALA A 62 -0.26 9.28 0.30
N PHE A 63 -0.56 10.24 1.19
CA PHE A 63 0.03 10.28 2.52
C PHE A 63 -0.34 9.06 3.37
N GLY A 64 -1.60 8.61 3.28
CA GLY A 64 -2.07 7.41 3.93
C GLY A 64 -1.33 6.16 3.44
N PHE A 65 -1.21 5.98 2.13
CA PHE A 65 -0.47 4.86 1.55
C PHE A 65 1.03 4.91 1.87
N ARG A 66 1.66 6.09 1.89
CA ARG A 66 3.03 6.23 2.39
C ARG A 66 3.18 5.76 3.84
N SER A 67 2.25 6.16 4.71
CA SER A 67 2.27 5.75 6.12
C SER A 67 2.07 4.25 6.29
N TYR A 68 1.20 3.65 5.46
CA TYR A 68 0.97 2.21 5.42
C TYR A 68 2.21 1.44 4.93
N LEU A 69 2.84 1.87 3.84
CA LEU A 69 4.08 1.27 3.36
C LEU A 69 5.22 1.39 4.38
N ALA A 70 5.35 2.55 5.02
CA ALA A 70 6.35 2.73 6.08
C ALA A 70 6.12 1.80 7.28
N PHE A 71 4.87 1.43 7.58
CA PHE A 71 4.56 0.40 8.58
C PHE A 71 5.01 -0.99 8.12
N LEU A 72 4.73 -1.34 6.86
CA LEU A 72 5.17 -2.62 6.28
C LEU A 72 6.70 -2.72 6.16
N GLU A 73 7.39 -1.67 5.74
CA GLU A 73 8.86 -1.64 5.72
C GLU A 73 9.45 -1.76 7.12
N LYS A 74 8.89 -1.06 8.12
CA LYS A 74 9.34 -1.15 9.52
C LYS A 74 9.12 -2.52 10.14
N SER A 75 8.14 -3.28 9.66
CA SER A 75 7.96 -4.67 10.07
C SER A 75 9.03 -5.62 9.51
N GLY A 76 9.86 -5.16 8.55
CA GLY A 76 10.93 -5.95 7.96
C GLY A 76 10.45 -7.10 7.06
N ILE A 77 9.15 -7.16 6.76
CA ILE A 77 8.56 -8.18 5.88
C ILE A 77 8.67 -7.78 4.41
N VAL A 78 8.57 -6.47 4.14
CA VAL A 78 8.63 -5.93 2.78
C VAL A 78 9.84 -5.02 2.68
N GLU A 79 10.70 -5.29 1.69
CA GLU A 79 11.79 -4.40 1.30
C GLU A 79 11.41 -3.74 -0.03
N CYS A 80 11.09 -2.44 0.00
CA CYS A 80 10.78 -1.70 -1.22
C CYS A 80 12.00 -0.89 -1.66
N GLN A 81 12.68 -1.34 -2.71
CA GLN A 81 13.72 -0.54 -3.38
C GLN A 81 13.04 0.39 -4.39
N LEU A 82 12.92 1.67 -4.03
CA LEU A 82 12.08 2.65 -4.72
C LEU A 82 12.84 3.89 -5.20
N ASP A 83 14.17 3.89 -5.09
CA ASP A 83 15.02 5.05 -5.41
C ASP A 83 14.83 5.50 -6.87
N GLU A 84 14.74 4.54 -7.79
CA GLU A 84 14.50 4.78 -9.22
C GLU A 84 13.08 5.33 -9.46
N LEU A 85 12.09 4.83 -8.72
CA LEU A 85 10.70 5.29 -8.85
C LEU A 85 10.51 6.71 -8.30
N GLN A 86 11.25 7.09 -7.25
CA GLN A 86 11.27 8.48 -6.77
C GLN A 86 11.85 9.43 -7.82
N SER A 87 12.90 9.01 -8.54
CA SER A 87 13.48 9.81 -9.62
C SER A 87 12.48 10.08 -10.75
N LEU A 88 11.64 9.09 -11.06
CA LEU A 88 10.53 9.20 -12.01
C LEU A 88 9.42 10.18 -11.56
N GLY A 89 9.27 10.42 -10.25
CA GLY A 89 8.27 11.35 -9.74
C GLY A 89 8.52 12.82 -10.07
N ALA A 90 9.76 13.17 -10.43
CA ALA A 90 10.11 14.51 -10.89
C ALA A 90 9.68 14.78 -12.34
N GLU A 91 9.47 13.72 -13.11
CA GLU A 91 9.13 13.79 -14.52
C GLU A 91 7.61 13.95 -14.70
N LYS A 92 7.20 14.93 -15.53
CA LYS A 92 5.79 15.29 -15.69
C LYS A 92 5.03 14.46 -16.73
N SER A 93 5.72 13.61 -17.50
CA SER A 93 5.13 12.92 -18.67
C SER A 93 5.69 11.51 -18.85
N ILE A 94 5.45 10.66 -17.85
CA ILE A 94 5.87 9.25 -17.88
C ILE A 94 4.65 8.34 -17.85
N ILE A 95 4.70 7.30 -18.67
CA ILE A 95 3.75 6.18 -18.64
C ILE A 95 4.47 5.00 -17.99
N VAL A 96 3.97 4.57 -16.83
CA VAL A 96 4.48 3.39 -16.14
C VAL A 96 3.55 2.22 -16.47
N ALA A 97 4.09 1.18 -17.10
CA ALA A 97 3.37 -0.02 -17.48
C ALA A 97 3.92 -1.23 -16.69
N PRO A 98 3.47 -1.45 -15.45
CA PRO A 98 3.86 -2.62 -14.68
C PRO A 98 3.34 -3.89 -15.37
N ASN A 99 4.19 -4.90 -15.47
CA ASN A 99 3.88 -6.13 -16.19
C ASN A 99 2.87 -7.01 -15.43
N HIS A 100 2.87 -6.92 -14.10
CA HIS A 100 1.97 -7.66 -13.21
C HIS A 100 1.41 -6.72 -12.14
N PRO A 101 0.38 -5.90 -12.47
CA PRO A 101 -0.20 -4.98 -11.51
C PRO A 101 -1.04 -5.75 -10.47
N SER A 102 -0.57 -5.76 -9.23
CA SER A 102 -1.34 -6.18 -8.06
C SER A 102 -1.89 -4.98 -7.29
N LEU A 103 -2.80 -5.22 -6.33
CA LEU A 103 -3.35 -4.16 -5.50
C LEU A 103 -2.25 -3.42 -4.70
N ILE A 104 -1.24 -4.15 -4.21
CA ILE A 104 -0.13 -3.54 -3.46
C ILE A 104 0.74 -2.64 -4.36
N ASP A 105 0.89 -2.97 -5.65
CA ASP A 105 1.63 -2.13 -6.60
C ASP A 105 0.94 -0.78 -6.81
N VAL A 106 -0.40 -0.76 -6.80
CA VAL A 106 -1.16 0.50 -6.88
C VAL A 106 -0.91 1.36 -5.64
N VAL A 107 -0.89 0.74 -4.46
CA VAL A 107 -0.59 1.43 -3.20
C VAL A 107 0.82 2.03 -3.24
N LEU A 108 1.80 1.24 -3.69
CA LEU A 108 3.20 1.65 -3.89
C LEU A 108 3.32 2.83 -4.86
N MET A 109 2.66 2.73 -6.01
CA MET A 109 2.65 3.76 -7.06
C MET A 109 2.00 5.05 -6.58
N ILE A 110 0.80 4.99 -5.98
CA ILE A 110 0.10 6.19 -5.50
C ILE A 110 0.85 6.85 -4.33
N ALA A 111 1.50 6.05 -3.47
CA ALA A 111 2.34 6.58 -2.41
C ALA A 111 3.51 7.42 -2.97
N HIS A 112 4.17 6.99 -4.05
CA HIS A 112 5.35 7.67 -4.59
C HIS A 112 5.01 8.70 -5.69
N LEU A 113 3.94 8.46 -6.44
CA LEU A 113 3.46 9.26 -7.56
C LEU A 113 2.02 9.76 -7.26
N PRO A 114 1.84 10.72 -6.34
CA PRO A 114 0.51 11.17 -5.88
C PRO A 114 -0.35 11.79 -6.98
N ASN A 115 0.26 12.18 -8.10
CA ASN A 115 -0.42 12.79 -9.25
C ASN A 115 -0.65 11.81 -10.41
N ALA A 116 -0.17 10.56 -10.31
CA ALA A 116 -0.36 9.56 -11.34
C ALA A 116 -1.82 9.10 -11.42
N VAL A 117 -2.25 8.73 -12.63
CA VAL A 117 -3.53 8.08 -12.87
C VAL A 117 -3.24 6.64 -13.23
N CYS A 118 -3.63 5.72 -12.34
CA CYS A 118 -3.50 4.29 -12.58
C CYS A 118 -4.76 3.77 -13.29
N ILE A 119 -4.59 3.08 -14.41
CA ILE A 119 -5.68 2.45 -15.16
C ILE A 119 -5.42 0.95 -15.15
N ILE A 120 -6.34 0.19 -14.56
CA ILE A 120 -6.25 -1.27 -14.44
C ILE A 120 -7.56 -1.87 -14.94
N LYS A 121 -7.49 -3.01 -15.62
CA LYS A 121 -8.67 -3.76 -16.05
C LYS A 121 -9.35 -4.36 -14.81
N ALA A 122 -10.67 -4.20 -14.68
CA ALA A 122 -11.42 -4.62 -13.48
C ALA A 122 -11.14 -6.08 -13.05
N ASN A 123 -10.92 -6.99 -14.01
CA ASN A 123 -10.63 -8.40 -13.73
C ASN A 123 -9.25 -8.66 -13.05
N LEU A 124 -8.37 -7.66 -13.00
CA LEU A 124 -7.09 -7.74 -12.29
C LEU A 124 -7.19 -7.21 -10.85
N LEU A 125 -8.31 -6.57 -10.50
CA LEU A 125 -8.47 -5.92 -9.19
C LEU A 125 -8.68 -6.94 -8.06
N ASP A 126 -9.08 -8.16 -8.39
CA ASP A 126 -9.30 -9.26 -7.44
C ASP A 126 -7.99 -9.91 -6.98
N GLN A 127 -6.86 -9.58 -7.61
CA GLN A 127 -5.52 -10.09 -7.24
C GLN A 127 -4.89 -9.17 -6.18
N LEU A 128 -5.13 -9.54 -4.91
CA LEU A 128 -4.60 -8.84 -3.74
C LEU A 128 -3.08 -8.94 -3.61
N ILE A 129 -2.50 -10.08 -3.97
CA ILE A 129 -1.06 -10.41 -3.90
C ILE A 129 -0.80 -11.37 -5.07
N PHE A 130 0.23 -11.09 -5.89
CA PHE A 130 0.69 -11.81 -7.10
C PHE A 130 -0.06 -13.11 -7.52
#